data_AF-K0S2D0-F1
#
_entry.id   AF-K0S2D0-F1
#
_cell.length_a   1.000
_cell.length_b   1.000
_cell.length_c   1.000
_cell.angle_alpha   90.00
_cell.angle_beta   90.00
_cell.angle_gamma   90.00
#
_symmetry.space_group_name_H-M   'P 1'
#
loop_
_entity.id
_entity.type
_entity.pdbx_description
1 polymer ?
#
loop_
_entity_poly.entity_id
_entity_poly.type
_entity_poly.pdbx_seq_one_letter_code
_entity_poly.pdbx_strand_id
1 'polypeptide(L)'
;MWTEVADLGSVDALYDLGIACYNGDGVEEDKPRGIRHWQEAAMEGHVLSRHNLGVVEYNEGKYKLAVQHLMISSKLGDEESLNAIKDMFMRGEATRAQYAEALREYGDAVEEMKSHQREEAMRVGI
;
A
#
# COMPACT_ATOMS: atom_id res chain seq x y z
N MET A 1 6.91 -25.06 7.02
CA MET A 1 5.95 -23.94 7.11
C MET A 1 6.29 -23.08 8.33
N TRP A 2 7.36 -22.29 8.24
CA TRP A 2 7.76 -21.29 9.26
C TRP A 2 8.27 -20.00 8.59
N THR A 3 8.72 -20.09 7.34
CA THR A 3 9.21 -18.96 6.53
C THR A 3 8.13 -17.91 6.29
N GLU A 4 6.94 -18.30 5.83
CA GLU A 4 5.86 -17.36 5.50
C GLU A 4 5.39 -16.51 6.71
N VAL A 5 5.34 -17.09 7.92
CA VAL A 5 4.98 -16.36 9.15
C VAL A 5 6.14 -15.49 9.65
N ALA A 6 7.38 -15.96 9.50
CA ALA A 6 8.57 -15.18 9.88
C ALA A 6 8.78 -13.99 8.95
N ASP A 7 8.51 -14.14 7.65
CA ASP A 7 8.54 -13.08 6.65
C ASP A 7 7.45 -12.03 6.93
N LEU A 8 6.20 -12.45 7.18
CA LEU A 8 5.12 -11.53 7.57
C LEU A 8 5.45 -10.75 8.86
N GLY A 9 5.93 -11.44 9.89
CA GLY A 9 6.34 -10.79 11.14
C GLY A 9 7.53 -9.82 10.98
N SER A 10 8.40 -10.05 9.99
CA SER A 10 9.48 -9.12 9.66
C SER A 10 8.98 -7.90 8.91
N VAL A 11 8.01 -8.05 8.02
CA VAL A 11 7.44 -6.98 7.20
C VAL A 11 6.58 -6.02 8.04
N ASP A 12 5.74 -6.56 8.94
CA ASP A 12 4.95 -5.75 9.88
C ASP A 12 5.87 -4.99 10.85
N ALA A 13 6.94 -5.63 11.34
CA ALA A 13 7.92 -4.97 12.19
C ALA A 13 8.64 -3.81 11.48
N LEU A 14 8.96 -3.94 10.18
CA LEU A 14 9.51 -2.85 9.38
C LEU A 14 8.50 -1.71 9.23
N TYR A 15 7.22 -2.00 9.02
CA TYR A 15 6.17 -0.99 9.00
C TYR A 15 6.07 -0.22 10.32
N ASP A 16 6.03 -0.93 11.44
CA ASP A 16 5.93 -0.36 12.78
C ASP A 16 7.16 0.49 13.14
N LEU A 17 8.37 0.01 12.79
CA LEU A 17 9.59 0.80 12.93
C LEU A 17 9.56 2.07 12.08
N GLY A 18 8.97 1.99 10.89
CA GLY A 18 8.73 3.13 10.02
C GLY A 18 7.85 4.19 10.71
N ILE A 19 6.73 3.76 11.30
CA ILE A 19 5.81 4.62 12.06
C ILE A 19 6.51 5.24 13.27
N ALA A 20 7.20 4.43 14.08
CA ALA A 20 7.88 4.88 15.28
C ALA A 20 8.94 5.94 14.97
N CYS A 21 9.79 5.69 13.97
CA CYS A 21 10.82 6.66 13.56
C CYS A 21 10.22 7.92 12.93
N TYR A 22 9.17 7.79 12.11
CA TYR A 22 8.58 8.94 11.42
C TYR A 22 7.83 9.90 12.37
N ASN A 23 7.18 9.35 13.40
CA ASN A 23 6.40 10.10 14.38
C ASN A 23 7.17 10.42 15.68
N GLY A 24 8.34 9.82 15.90
CA GLY A 24 9.07 9.91 17.17
C GLY A 24 8.39 9.20 18.33
N ASP A 25 7.64 8.12 18.07
CA ASP A 25 6.94 7.36 19.12
C ASP A 25 7.89 6.32 19.74
N GLY A 26 8.29 6.54 20.99
CA GLY A 26 9.22 5.67 21.71
C GLY A 26 10.68 5.70 21.22
N VAL A 27 10.98 6.45 20.15
CA VAL A 27 12.31 6.69 19.59
C VAL A 27 12.49 8.16 19.20
N GLU A 28 13.73 8.59 18.93
CA GLU A 28 13.98 9.92 18.37
C GLU A 28 13.35 10.04 16.97
N GLU A 29 12.69 11.17 16.69
CA GLU A 29 12.09 11.42 15.37
C GLU A 29 13.17 11.46 14.29
N ASP A 30 13.05 10.57 13.31
CA ASP A 30 13.91 10.47 12.13
C ASP A 30 13.05 10.04 10.94
N LYS A 31 12.42 11.03 10.29
CA LYS A 31 11.56 10.81 9.13
C LYS A 31 12.27 10.09 7.97
N PRO A 32 13.50 10.46 7.57
CA PRO A 32 14.25 9.72 6.56
C PRO A 32 14.41 8.24 6.89
N ARG A 33 14.73 7.92 8.14
CA ARG A 33 14.83 6.52 8.59
C ARG A 33 13.48 5.82 8.57
N GLY A 34 12.40 6.48 9.00
CA GLY A 34 11.05 5.94 8.93
C GLY A 34 10.63 5.59 7.50
N ILE A 35 10.87 6.52 6.57
CA ILE A 35 10.63 6.33 5.13
C ILE A 35 11.41 5.13 4.60
N ARG A 36 12.68 4.95 5.00
CA ARG A 36 13.49 3.80 4.58
C ARG A 36 12.88 2.47 5.03
N HIS A 37 12.42 2.38 6.27
CA HIS A 37 11.75 1.16 6.76
C HIS A 37 10.45 0.88 6.00
N TRP A 38 9.67 1.92 5.67
CA TRP A 38 8.51 1.74 4.79
C TRP A 38 8.89 1.33 3.37
N GLN A 39 9.99 1.81 2.80
CA GLN A 39 10.48 1.36 1.49
C GLN A 39 10.82 -0.14 1.50
N GLU A 40 11.52 -0.61 2.53
CA GLU A 40 11.85 -2.03 2.71
C GLU A 40 10.57 -2.88 2.81
N ALA A 41 9.64 -2.52 3.69
CA ALA A 41 8.36 -3.21 3.81
C ALA A 41 7.52 -3.17 2.51
N ALA A 42 7.53 -2.05 1.80
CA ALA A 42 6.82 -1.87 0.53
C ALA A 42 7.43 -2.68 -0.63
N MET A 43 8.71 -3.04 -0.56
CA MET A 43 9.35 -3.96 -1.51
C MET A 43 8.87 -5.40 -1.30
N GLU A 44 8.59 -5.78 -0.06
CA GLU A 44 8.02 -7.08 0.33
C GLU A 44 6.48 -7.13 0.19
N GLY A 45 5.87 -6.07 -0.36
CA GLY A 45 4.43 -6.03 -0.64
C GLY A 45 3.55 -5.49 0.49
N HIS A 46 4.12 -4.88 1.54
CA HIS A 46 3.32 -4.30 2.62
C HIS A 46 2.45 -3.14 2.13
N VAL A 47 1.14 -3.31 2.25
CA VAL A 47 0.13 -2.43 1.69
C VAL A 47 0.15 -1.05 2.36
N LEU A 48 0.12 -1.01 3.69
CA LEU A 48 0.12 0.27 4.42
C LEU A 48 1.43 1.03 4.30
N SER A 49 2.56 0.33 4.10
CA SER A 49 3.84 1.00 3.82
C SER A 49 3.82 1.68 2.45
N ARG A 50 3.24 1.02 1.43
CA ARG A 50 3.00 1.65 0.12
C ARG A 50 2.10 2.89 0.25
N HIS A 51 1.00 2.79 1.02
CA HIS A 51 0.13 3.93 1.30
C HIS A 51 0.90 5.11 1.92
N ASN A 52 1.64 4.87 3.00
CA ASN A 52 2.38 5.91 3.71
C ASN A 52 3.44 6.59 2.83
N LEU A 53 4.15 5.83 1.98
CA LEU A 53 5.05 6.41 1.00
C LEU A 53 4.31 7.32 0.00
N GLY A 54 3.11 6.91 -0.43
CA GLY A 54 2.23 7.74 -1.25
C GLY A 54 1.86 9.07 -0.58
N VAL A 55 1.53 9.04 0.71
CA VAL A 55 1.21 10.24 1.50
C VAL A 55 2.42 11.15 1.69
N VAL A 56 3.61 10.58 1.94
CA VAL A 56 4.85 11.36 2.05
C VAL A 56 5.13 12.10 0.73
N GLU A 57 5.12 11.38 -0.39
CA GLU A 57 5.38 11.95 -1.71
C GLU A 57 4.30 12.99 -2.11
N TYR A 58 3.06 12.80 -1.65
CA TYR A 58 1.98 13.77 -1.83
C TYR A 58 2.28 15.09 -1.10
N ASN A 59 2.67 15.00 0.17
CA ASN A 59 2.99 16.17 0.99
C ASN A 59 4.21 16.94 0.46
N GLU A 60 5.12 16.25 -0.24
CA GLU A 60 6.27 16.86 -0.92
C GLU A 60 5.92 17.44 -2.31
N GLY A 61 4.66 17.37 -2.74
CA GLY A 61 4.19 17.86 -4.04
C GLY A 61 4.58 16.97 -5.22
N LYS A 62 5.07 15.76 -4.96
CA LYS A 62 5.51 14.79 -5.97
C LYS A 62 4.34 13.89 -6.39
N TYR A 63 3.26 14.52 -6.87
CA TYR A 63 1.97 13.86 -7.10
C TYR A 63 2.03 12.63 -8.02
N LYS A 64 2.94 12.61 -9.00
CA LYS A 64 3.10 11.43 -9.87
C LYS A 64 3.59 10.21 -9.09
N LEU A 65 4.58 10.39 -8.20
CA LEU A 65 5.11 9.31 -7.37
C LEU A 65 4.08 8.90 -6.32
N ALA A 66 3.39 9.86 -5.71
CA ALA A 66 2.30 9.60 -4.78
C ALA A 66 1.24 8.68 -5.40
N VAL A 67 0.72 9.03 -6.59
CA VAL A 67 -0.27 8.20 -7.29
C VAL A 67 0.27 6.80 -7.60
N GLN A 68 1.54 6.66 -7.99
CA GLN A 68 2.12 5.33 -8.24
C GLN A 68 2.13 4.45 -6.99
N HIS A 69 2.53 4.99 -5.84
CA HIS A 69 2.52 4.28 -4.57
C HIS A 69 1.11 3.88 -4.15
N LEU A 70 0.16 4.81 -4.26
CA LEU A 70 -1.25 4.59 -3.91
C LEU A 70 -1.92 3.58 -4.86
N MET A 71 -1.59 3.59 -6.16
CA MET A 71 -2.15 2.61 -7.10
C MET A 71 -1.75 1.20 -6.72
N ILE A 72 -0.46 0.98 -6.41
CA ILE A 72 0.04 -0.33 -5.97
C ILE A 72 -0.65 -0.76 -4.67
N SER A 73 -0.79 0.14 -3.71
CA SER A 73 -1.52 -0.14 -2.45
C SER A 73 -2.98 -0.52 -2.71
N SER A 74 -3.69 0.25 -3.54
CA SER A 74 -5.08 -0.04 -3.88
C SER A 74 -5.25 -1.38 -4.60
N LYS A 75 -4.34 -1.72 -5.52
CA LYS A 75 -4.33 -3.01 -6.21
C LYS A 75 -4.18 -4.20 -5.25
N LEU A 76 -3.59 -3.98 -4.09
CA LEU A 76 -3.47 -4.97 -3.02
C LEU A 76 -4.65 -4.95 -2.04
N GLY A 77 -5.72 -4.21 -2.35
CA GLY A 77 -6.98 -4.19 -1.60
C GLY A 77 -7.18 -2.99 -0.68
N ASP A 78 -6.29 -2.00 -0.68
CA ASP A 78 -6.45 -0.82 0.19
C ASP A 78 -7.38 0.24 -0.41
N GLU A 79 -8.60 0.31 0.14
CA GLU A 79 -9.61 1.29 -0.23
C GLU A 79 -9.20 2.73 0.11
N GLU A 80 -8.41 2.93 1.16
CA GLU A 80 -7.95 4.27 1.55
C GLU A 80 -7.04 4.87 0.48
N SER A 81 -6.15 4.08 -0.11
CA SER A 81 -5.30 4.52 -1.22
C SER A 81 -6.11 4.85 -2.48
N LEU A 82 -7.16 4.09 -2.79
CA LEU A 82 -8.05 4.40 -3.91
C LEU A 82 -8.79 5.72 -3.69
N ASN A 83 -9.27 5.95 -2.46
CA ASN A 83 -9.92 7.20 -2.07
C ASN A 83 -8.94 8.38 -2.10
N ALA A 84 -7.68 8.19 -1.71
CA ALA A 84 -6.64 9.20 -1.82
C ALA A 84 -6.42 9.61 -3.29
N ILE A 85 -6.34 8.65 -4.23
CA ILE A 85 -6.20 8.96 -5.67
C ILE A 85 -7.43 9.72 -6.19
N LYS A 86 -8.63 9.36 -5.72
CA LYS A 86 -9.87 10.11 -6.03
C LYS A 86 -9.78 11.54 -5.55
N ASP A 87 -9.33 11.77 -4.32
CA ASP A 87 -9.18 13.11 -3.76
C ASP A 87 -8.14 13.94 -4.52
N MET A 88 -7.00 13.32 -4.87
CA MET A 88 -6.00 13.95 -5.74
C MET A 88 -6.58 14.31 -7.12
N PHE A 89 -7.43 13.46 -7.70
CA PHE A 89 -8.10 13.77 -8.96
C PHE A 89 -9.06 14.95 -8.81
N MET A 90 -9.85 14.99 -7.74
CA MET A 90 -10.79 16.09 -7.46
C MET A 90 -10.07 17.42 -7.24
N ARG A 91 -8.83 17.38 -6.73
CA ARG A 91 -7.94 18.54 -6.56
C ARG A 91 -7.15 18.92 -7.83
N GLY A 92 -7.22 18.12 -8.89
CA GLY A 92 -6.47 18.33 -10.12
C GLY A 92 -4.99 17.93 -10.05
N GLU A 93 -4.60 17.20 -9.00
CA GLU A 93 -3.24 16.72 -8.74
C GLU A 93 -2.99 15.35 -9.41
N ALA A 94 -4.06 14.58 -9.63
CA ALA A 94 -4.06 13.37 -10.45
C ALA A 94 -4.89 13.55 -11.71
N THR A 95 -4.52 12.85 -12.78
CA THR A 95 -5.25 12.86 -14.05
C THR A 95 -6.47 11.94 -14.01
N ARG A 96 -7.46 12.21 -14.87
CA ARG A 96 -8.59 11.29 -15.09
C ARG A 96 -8.14 9.88 -15.48
N ALA A 97 -7.06 9.78 -16.27
CA ALA A 97 -6.51 8.50 -16.70
C ALA A 97 -6.00 7.69 -15.51
N GLN A 98 -5.22 8.31 -14.62
CA GLN A 98 -4.71 7.67 -13.40
C GLN A 98 -5.83 7.22 -12.47
N TYR A 99 -6.85 8.05 -12.24
CA TYR A 99 -7.97 7.65 -11.40
C TYR A 99 -8.79 6.50 -12.01
N ALA A 100 -9.06 6.56 -13.32
CA ALA A 100 -9.75 5.49 -14.02
C ALA A 100 -8.95 4.18 -14.04
N GLU A 101 -7.62 4.26 -14.07
CA GLU A 101 -6.73 3.10 -13.97
C GLU A 101 -6.76 2.49 -12.57
N ALA A 102 -6.63 3.30 -11.52
CA ALA A 102 -6.73 2.83 -10.14
C ALA A 102 -8.05 2.09 -9.86
N LEU A 103 -9.18 2.62 -10.35
CA LEU A 103 -10.48 1.96 -10.23
C LEU A 103 -10.55 0.60 -10.95
N ARG A 104 -9.96 0.51 -12.15
CA ARG A 104 -9.92 -0.75 -12.90
C ARG A 104 -9.06 -1.78 -12.19
N GLU A 105 -7.83 -1.41 -11.81
CA GLU A 105 -6.92 -2.35 -11.15
C GLU A 105 -7.45 -2.84 -9.80
N TYR A 106 -8.09 -1.96 -9.02
CA TYR A 106 -8.77 -2.36 -7.78
C TYR A 106 -9.90 -3.37 -8.06
N GLY A 107 -10.73 -3.09 -9.07
CA GLY A 107 -11.81 -3.98 -9.47
C GLY A 107 -11.32 -5.35 -9.94
N ASP A 108 -10.29 -5.37 -10.80
CA ASP A 108 -9.68 -6.60 -11.30
C ASP A 108 -9.09 -7.43 -10.14
N ALA A 109 -8.39 -6.79 -9.19
CA ALA A 109 -7.82 -7.47 -8.03
C ALA A 109 -8.90 -8.12 -7.14
N VAL A 110 -10.01 -7.42 -6.90
CA VAL A 110 -11.14 -7.94 -6.11
C VAL A 110 -11.81 -9.14 -6.80
N GLU A 111 -11.97 -9.10 -8.12
CA GLU A 111 -12.56 -10.21 -8.88
C GLU A 111 -11.63 -11.44 -8.94
N GLU A 112 -10.32 -11.24 -9.15
CA GLU A 112 -9.32 -12.31 -9.13
C GLU A 112 -9.28 -13.03 -7.76
N MET A 113 -9.29 -12.28 -6.65
CA MET A 113 -9.35 -12.87 -5.30
C MET A 113 -10.60 -13.74 -5.09
N LYS A 114 -11.77 -13.28 -5.57
CA LYS A 114 -13.01 -14.07 -5.48
C LYS A 114 -12.94 -15.35 -6.33
N SER A 115 -12.33 -15.28 -7.52
CA SER A 115 -12.13 -16.46 -8.36
C SER A 115 -11.23 -17.48 -7.66
N HIS A 116 -10.09 -17.03 -7.11
CA HIS A 116 -9.15 -17.91 -6.43
C HIS A 116 -9.79 -18.64 -5.25
N GLN A 117 -10.47 -17.90 -4.36
CA GLN A 117 -11.19 -18.47 -3.22
C GLN A 117 -12.25 -19.50 -3.67
N ARG A 118 -12.94 -19.25 -4.78
CA ARG A 118 -13.91 -20.19 -5.36
C ARG A 118 -13.24 -21.47 -5.85
N GLU A 119 -12.11 -21.36 -6.54
CA GLU A 119 -11.34 -22.50 -7.04
C GLU A 119 -10.73 -23.32 -5.90
N GLU A 120 -10.22 -22.67 -4.85
CA GLU A 120 -9.74 -23.32 -3.63
C GLU A 120 -10.87 -24.06 -2.91
N ALA A 121 -12.05 -23.43 -2.74
CA ALA A 121 -13.22 -24.07 -2.13
C ALA A 121 -13.69 -25.30 -2.93
N MET A 122 -13.63 -25.26 -4.27
CA MET A 122 -13.91 -26.42 -5.12
C MET A 122 -12.85 -27.53 -4.98
N ARG A 123 -11.58 -27.18 -4.73
CA ARG A 123 -10.47 -28.13 -4.57
C ARG A 123 -10.47 -28.81 -3.20
N VAL A 124 -10.86 -28.10 -2.14
CA VAL A 124 -10.87 -28.59 -0.74
C VAL A 124 -12.19 -29.26 -0.37
N GLY A 125 -13.07 -29.54 -1.36
CA GLY A 125 -14.40 -30.12 -1.20
C GLY A 125 -14.58 -31.06 0.01
N ILE A 126 -15.29 -30.54 1.01
CA ILE A 126 -16.05 -31.27 2.03
C ILE A 126 -17.37 -31.72 1.39
#